data_AF-A0A836RL66-F1
#
_entry.id   AF-A0A836RL66-F1
#
_cell.length_a   1.000
_cell.length_b   1.000
_cell.length_c   1.000
_cell.angle_alpha   90.00
_cell.angle_beta   90.00
_cell.angle_gamma   90.00
#
_symmetry.space_group_name_H-M   'P 1'
#
loop_
_entity.id
_entity.type
_entity.pdbx_description
1 polymer ?
#
loop_
_entity_poly.entity_id
_entity_poly.type
_entity_poly.pdbx_seq_one_letter_code
_entity_poly.pdbx_strand_id
1 'polypeptide(L)'
;MDENMHNTLRRIHRVNRTLWLGIVSGVFILIAISLFFYLGNILALPVVGVRHLVNQVLMFLVFALLLLIIYIKRNYLQTNKMIERAHRREQSITSTDVIDLVSTFGKEANLLAKTLIIMRRYYMVIWSAADLIVIIGFIQYILTTTFSSFLIYATMGIFSLIINYPRFTIIENLYYKLAE
;
A
#
# COMPACT_ATOMS: atom_id res chain seq x y z
N MET A 1 9.69 -25.76 -8.12
CA MET A 1 10.31 -24.74 -7.25
C MET A 1 11.14 -25.43 -6.21
N ASP A 2 12.41 -25.06 -6.10
CA ASP A 2 13.30 -25.62 -5.08
C ASP A 2 12.78 -25.26 -3.66
N GLU A 3 12.88 -26.17 -2.72
CA GLU A 3 12.21 -26.10 -1.41
C GLU A 3 12.75 -24.92 -0.57
N ASN A 4 14.05 -24.64 -0.70
CA ASN A 4 14.72 -23.48 -0.10
C ASN A 4 14.21 -22.14 -0.67
N MET A 5 13.90 -22.08 -1.96
CA MET A 5 13.38 -20.87 -2.59
C MET A 5 11.92 -20.61 -2.18
N HIS A 6 11.10 -21.67 -2.06
CA HIS A 6 9.74 -21.56 -1.54
C HIS A 6 9.70 -20.97 -0.12
N ASN A 7 10.58 -21.46 0.75
CA ASN A 7 10.66 -21.02 2.14
C ASN A 7 11.09 -19.55 2.25
N THR A 8 12.03 -19.11 1.41
CA THR A 8 12.47 -17.70 1.39
C THR A 8 11.37 -16.77 0.85
N LEU A 9 10.66 -17.17 -0.20
CA LEU A 9 9.51 -16.43 -0.73
C LEU A 9 8.39 -16.29 0.29
N ARG A 10 8.09 -17.37 1.03
CA ARG A 10 7.13 -17.33 2.14
C ARG A 10 7.56 -16.36 3.23
N ARG A 11 8.86 -16.30 3.57
CA ARG A 11 9.39 -15.33 4.55
C ARG A 11 9.16 -13.89 4.09
N ILE A 12 9.53 -13.57 2.85
CA ILE A 12 9.32 -12.22 2.26
C ILE A 12 7.83 -11.86 2.25
N HIS A 13 6.97 -12.80 1.89
CA HIS A 13 5.52 -12.61 1.91
C HIS A 13 4.99 -12.32 3.32
N ARG A 14 5.47 -13.05 4.35
CA ARG A 14 5.10 -12.78 5.75
C ARG A 14 5.50 -11.37 6.17
N VAL A 15 6.71 -10.91 5.84
CA VAL A 15 7.15 -9.54 6.17
C VAL A 15 6.23 -8.50 5.54
N ASN A 16 5.89 -8.65 4.25
CA ASN A 16 4.98 -7.73 3.58
C ASN A 16 3.56 -7.75 4.17
N ARG A 17 3.07 -8.91 4.61
CA ARG A 17 1.79 -9.03 5.31
C ARG A 17 1.81 -8.33 6.67
N THR A 18 2.89 -8.47 7.43
CA THR A 18 3.05 -7.76 8.72
C THR A 18 3.08 -6.25 8.52
N LEU A 19 3.79 -5.76 7.49
CA LEU A 19 3.79 -4.33 7.15
C LEU A 19 2.39 -3.84 6.77
N TRP A 20 1.66 -4.59 5.93
CA TRP A 20 0.29 -4.26 5.57
C TRP A 20 -0.64 -4.20 6.80
N LEU A 21 -0.53 -5.19 7.71
CA LEU A 21 -1.29 -5.19 8.96
C LEU A 21 -0.96 -3.98 9.84
N GLY A 22 0.32 -3.58 9.90
CA GLY A 22 0.74 -2.37 10.61
C GLY A 22 0.04 -1.12 10.08
N ILE A 23 0.00 -0.94 8.75
CA ILE A 23 -0.68 0.20 8.11
C ILE A 23 -2.19 0.17 8.38
N VAL A 24 -2.83 -0.99 8.21
CA VAL A 24 -4.26 -1.16 8.50
C VAL A 24 -4.57 -0.86 9.97
N SER A 25 -3.71 -1.29 10.89
CA SER A 25 -3.89 -1.00 12.32
C SER A 25 -3.83 0.51 12.62
N GLY A 26 -2.98 1.26 11.92
CA GLY A 26 -2.93 2.72 11.99
C GLY A 26 -4.26 3.37 11.65
N VAL A 27 -4.94 2.89 10.60
CA VAL A 27 -6.28 3.35 10.22
C VAL A 27 -7.30 3.08 11.33
N PHE A 28 -7.29 1.89 11.93
CA PHE A 28 -8.19 1.57 13.05
C PHE A 28 -7.90 2.40 14.30
N ILE A 29 -6.63 2.70 14.59
CA ILE A 29 -6.24 3.58 15.69
C ILE A 29 -6.81 4.99 15.45
N LEU A 30 -6.69 5.53 14.24
CA LEU A 30 -7.28 6.84 13.89
C LEU A 30 -8.81 6.83 14.02
N ILE A 31 -9.47 5.72 13.66
CA ILE A 31 -10.91 5.58 13.86
C ILE A 31 -11.26 5.60 15.34
N ALA A 32 -10.54 4.85 16.17
CA ALA A 32 -10.76 4.79 17.61
C ALA A 32 -10.53 6.16 18.28
N ILE A 33 -9.46 6.87 17.93
CA ILE A 33 -9.16 8.22 18.41
C ILE A 33 -10.28 9.19 18.00
N SER A 34 -10.70 9.16 16.74
CA SER A 34 -11.79 10.02 16.23
C SER A 34 -13.11 9.74 16.95
N LEU A 35 -13.42 8.46 17.19
CA LEU A 35 -14.62 8.05 17.92
C LEU A 35 -14.56 8.52 19.38
N PHE A 36 -13.41 8.41 20.03
CA PHE A 36 -13.21 8.91 21.39
C PHE A 36 -13.44 10.43 21.47
N PHE A 37 -12.89 11.21 20.52
CA PHE A 37 -13.15 12.65 20.45
C PHE A 37 -14.60 12.99 20.14
N TYR A 38 -15.25 12.21 19.27
CA TYR A 38 -16.67 12.37 18.95
C TYR A 38 -17.57 12.11 20.18
N LEU A 39 -17.30 11.04 20.93
CA LEU A 39 -18.03 10.70 22.15
C LEU A 39 -17.71 11.66 23.31
N GLY A 40 -16.49 12.17 23.38
CA GLY A 40 -16.03 13.10 24.42
C GLY A 40 -16.42 14.57 24.20
N ASN A 41 -16.79 14.97 22.98
CA ASN A 41 -17.18 16.35 22.62
C ASN A 41 -16.19 17.46 23.05
N ILE A 42 -14.88 17.17 23.16
CA ILE A 42 -13.83 18.13 23.60
C ILE A 42 -13.17 18.86 22.42
N LEU A 43 -13.92 19.43 21.46
CA LEU A 43 -13.30 20.29 20.43
C LEU A 43 -14.05 21.62 20.26
N ALA A 44 -13.58 22.65 20.95
CA ALA A 44 -13.78 24.07 20.64
C ALA A 44 -12.62 24.54 19.72
N LEU A 45 -12.74 25.44 18.73
CA LEU A 45 -13.82 26.30 18.24
C LEU A 45 -13.85 26.23 16.69
N PRO A 46 -15.02 26.49 16.08
CA PRO A 46 -15.15 26.68 14.65
C PRO A 46 -14.82 28.13 14.26
N VAL A 47 -13.97 28.32 13.24
CA VAL A 47 -13.97 29.58 12.47
C VAL A 47 -14.60 29.28 11.11
N VAL A 48 -15.81 29.78 10.93
CA VAL A 48 -16.68 29.55 9.77
C VAL A 48 -16.39 30.63 8.73
N GLY A 49 -15.90 30.20 7.56
CA GLY A 49 -15.72 31.08 6.40
C GLY A 49 -15.44 30.37 5.07
N VAL A 50 -14.86 29.16 5.06
CA VAL A 50 -14.45 28.49 3.80
C VAL A 50 -14.75 26.96 3.78
N ARG A 51 -15.67 26.49 4.65
CA ARG A 51 -15.91 25.05 4.87
C ARG A 51 -16.25 24.26 3.60
N HIS A 52 -17.07 24.81 2.72
CA HIS A 52 -17.45 24.10 1.48
C HIS A 52 -16.29 23.96 0.49
N LEU A 53 -15.51 25.02 0.30
CA LEU A 53 -14.40 25.01 -0.66
C LEU A 53 -13.25 24.11 -0.17
N VAL A 54 -12.93 24.15 1.13
CA VAL A 54 -11.95 23.22 1.72
C VAL A 54 -12.39 21.77 1.55
N ASN A 55 -13.65 21.45 1.85
CA ASN A 55 -14.17 20.09 1.70
C ASN A 55 -14.14 19.61 0.24
N GLN A 56 -14.46 20.47 -0.73
CA GLN A 56 -14.41 20.13 -2.16
C GLN A 56 -12.96 19.86 -2.62
N VAL A 57 -12.00 20.68 -2.19
CA VAL A 57 -10.58 20.50 -2.51
C VAL A 57 -10.04 19.19 -1.90
N LEU A 58 -10.36 18.91 -0.63
CA LEU A 58 -9.93 17.67 0.03
C LEU A 58 -10.56 16.43 -0.62
N MET A 59 -11.84 16.48 -0.99
CA MET A 59 -12.51 15.42 -1.75
C MET A 59 -11.83 15.18 -3.11
N PHE A 60 -11.54 16.25 -3.86
CA PHE A 60 -10.86 16.14 -5.15
C PHE A 60 -9.49 15.49 -5.00
N LEU A 61 -8.73 15.87 -3.98
CA LEU A 61 -7.41 15.30 -3.71
C LEU A 61 -7.50 13.80 -3.37
N VAL A 62 -8.51 13.38 -2.60
CA VAL A 62 -8.77 11.96 -2.32
C VAL A 62 -9.16 11.19 -3.58
N PHE A 63 -10.00 11.76 -4.46
CA PHE A 63 -10.30 11.16 -5.76
C PHE A 63 -9.05 11.01 -6.62
N ALA A 64 -8.17 12.01 -6.67
CA ALA A 64 -6.92 11.95 -7.41
C ALA A 64 -5.99 10.83 -6.89
N LEU A 65 -5.90 10.66 -5.57
CA LEU A 65 -5.15 9.57 -4.94
C LEU A 65 -5.73 8.19 -5.25
N LEU A 66 -7.06 8.05 -5.25
CA LEU A 66 -7.70 6.81 -5.65
C LEU A 66 -7.41 6.46 -7.11
N LEU A 67 -7.48 7.44 -8.02
CA LEU A 67 -7.09 7.25 -9.42
C LEU A 67 -5.61 6.85 -9.55
N LEU A 68 -4.73 7.46 -8.77
CA LEU A 68 -3.30 7.09 -8.72
C LEU A 68 -3.11 5.64 -8.28
N ILE A 69 -3.81 5.19 -7.23
CA ILE A 69 -3.76 3.81 -6.75
C ILE A 69 -4.21 2.84 -7.85
N ILE A 70 -5.34 3.13 -8.51
CA ILE A 70 -5.87 2.30 -9.61
C ILE A 70 -4.88 2.26 -10.77
N TYR A 71 -4.29 3.41 -11.13
CA TYR A 71 -3.29 3.52 -12.18
C TYR A 71 -2.04 2.68 -11.86
N ILE A 72 -1.48 2.79 -10.65
CA ILE A 72 -0.30 2.02 -10.23
C ILE A 72 -0.65 0.53 -10.27
N LYS A 73 -1.80 0.12 -9.70
CA LYS A 73 -2.23 -1.27 -9.73
C LYS A 73 -2.34 -1.82 -11.15
N ARG A 74 -3.01 -1.09 -12.05
CA ARG A 74 -3.26 -1.55 -13.43
C ARG A 74 -2.00 -1.58 -14.29
N ASN A 75 -1.10 -0.60 -14.13
CA ASN A 75 0.06 -0.46 -15.01
C ASN A 75 1.34 -1.11 -14.50
N TYR A 76 1.45 -1.34 -13.19
CA TYR A 76 2.71 -1.74 -12.55
C TYR A 76 2.60 -3.08 -11.84
N LEU A 77 1.42 -3.48 -11.37
CA LEU A 77 1.22 -4.76 -10.67
C LEU A 77 0.83 -5.95 -11.59
N GLN A 78 1.03 -5.83 -12.91
CA GLN A 78 0.86 -6.93 -13.86
C GLN A 78 2.14 -7.76 -13.99
N THR A 79 2.05 -9.08 -13.77
CA THR A 79 3.17 -10.04 -13.81
C THR A 79 4.09 -9.85 -15.01
N ASN A 80 3.54 -9.79 -16.23
CA ASN A 80 4.33 -9.64 -17.47
C ASN A 80 5.15 -8.33 -17.47
N LYS A 81 4.53 -7.22 -17.08
CA LYS A 81 5.17 -5.91 -17.04
C LYS A 81 6.24 -5.82 -15.95
N MET A 82 6.07 -6.55 -14.84
CA MET A 82 7.09 -6.60 -13.80
C MET A 82 8.36 -7.32 -14.28
N ILE A 83 8.20 -8.48 -14.94
CA ILE A 83 9.32 -9.27 -15.49
C ILE A 83 10.06 -8.45 -16.54
N GLU A 84 9.34 -7.82 -17.47
CA GLU A 84 9.91 -6.95 -18.50
C GLU A 84 10.76 -5.82 -17.89
N ARG A 85 10.26 -5.20 -16.81
CA ARG A 85 11.00 -4.13 -16.12
C ARG A 85 12.20 -4.64 -15.34
N ALA A 86 12.11 -5.83 -14.75
CA ALA A 86 13.24 -6.48 -14.10
C ALA A 86 14.35 -6.82 -15.10
N HIS A 87 14.00 -7.16 -16.34
CA HIS A 87 14.95 -7.33 -17.45
C HIS A 87 15.61 -6.01 -17.86
N ARG A 88 14.81 -4.94 -18.00
CA ARG A 88 15.33 -3.62 -18.44
C ARG A 88 16.12 -2.88 -17.37
N ARG A 89 15.91 -3.17 -16.08
CA ARG A 89 16.58 -2.48 -14.98
C ARG A 89 17.79 -3.25 -14.48
N GLU A 90 18.96 -2.62 -14.57
CA GLU A 90 20.13 -2.94 -13.74
C GLU A 90 19.93 -2.40 -12.32
N GLN A 91 18.90 -2.90 -11.63
CA GLN A 91 18.76 -2.58 -10.21
C GLN A 91 19.84 -3.30 -9.41
N SER A 92 20.69 -2.53 -8.73
CA SER A 92 21.57 -3.05 -7.71
C SER A 92 20.71 -3.60 -6.56
N ILE A 93 20.86 -4.90 -6.31
CA ILE A 93 20.19 -5.58 -5.21
C ILE A 93 21.05 -5.32 -3.97
N THR A 94 20.57 -4.46 -3.07
CA THR A 94 21.28 -4.09 -1.83
C THR A 94 20.76 -4.81 -0.58
N SER A 95 19.67 -5.58 -0.70
CA SER A 95 19.10 -6.33 0.42
C SER A 95 19.84 -7.65 0.62
N THR A 96 20.42 -7.87 1.80
CA THR A 96 21.17 -9.09 2.17
C THR A 96 20.38 -10.38 1.91
N ASP A 97 19.09 -10.42 2.30
CA ASP A 97 18.19 -11.57 2.04
C ASP A 97 17.99 -11.91 0.55
N VAL A 98 18.27 -10.95 -0.34
CA VAL A 98 18.09 -11.08 -1.79
C VAL A 98 19.41 -11.37 -2.49
N ILE A 99 20.53 -10.89 -1.93
CA ILE A 99 21.90 -11.19 -2.39
C ILE A 99 22.18 -12.70 -2.24
N ASP A 100 21.81 -13.29 -1.11
CA ASP A 100 21.96 -14.74 -0.88
C ASP A 100 21.17 -15.54 -1.93
N LEU A 101 19.93 -15.12 -2.22
CA LEU A 101 19.08 -15.78 -3.22
C LEU A 101 19.69 -15.78 -4.64
N VAL A 102 20.34 -14.68 -5.02
CA VAL A 102 21.02 -14.56 -6.33
C VAL A 102 22.28 -15.42 -6.38
N SER A 103 23.02 -15.52 -5.28
CA SER A 103 24.23 -16.34 -5.20
C SER A 103 23.95 -17.84 -5.32
N THR A 104 22.80 -18.31 -4.84
CA THR A 104 22.47 -19.74 -4.75
C THR A 104 21.77 -20.29 -6.01
N PHE A 105 21.01 -19.46 -6.74
CA PHE A 105 20.07 -19.94 -7.78
C PHE A 105 20.28 -19.31 -9.17
N GLY A 106 21.33 -18.51 -9.39
CA GLY A 106 21.72 -18.02 -10.72
C GLY A 106 20.82 -16.90 -11.31
N LYS A 107 20.77 -16.82 -12.65
CA LYS A 107 20.11 -15.70 -13.37
C LYS A 107 18.60 -15.59 -13.13
N GLU A 108 17.89 -16.72 -13.01
CA GLU A 108 16.44 -16.75 -12.80
C GLU A 108 16.06 -16.19 -11.41
N ALA A 109 16.82 -16.54 -10.38
CA ALA A 109 16.62 -15.99 -9.05
C ALA A 109 16.95 -14.50 -8.96
N ASN A 110 17.90 -14.01 -9.76
CA ASN A 110 18.16 -12.57 -9.89
C ASN A 110 16.94 -11.81 -10.45
N LEU A 111 16.28 -12.37 -11.47
CA LEU A 111 15.08 -11.78 -12.05
C LEU A 111 13.88 -11.82 -11.09
N LEU A 112 13.70 -12.93 -10.39
CA LEU A 112 12.68 -13.09 -9.36
C LEU A 112 12.90 -12.09 -8.20
N ALA A 113 14.14 -12.01 -7.70
CA ALA A 113 14.59 -11.05 -6.69
C ALA A 113 14.28 -9.60 -7.06
N LYS A 114 14.71 -9.16 -8.25
CA LYS A 114 14.42 -7.81 -8.77
C LYS A 114 12.92 -7.56 -8.84
N THR A 115 12.16 -8.54 -9.32
CA THR A 115 10.72 -8.42 -9.45
C THR A 115 10.03 -8.26 -8.08
N LEU A 116 10.47 -8.99 -7.06
CA LEU A 116 9.96 -8.87 -5.69
C LEU A 116 10.26 -7.50 -5.07
N ILE A 117 11.45 -6.95 -5.29
CA ILE A 117 11.82 -5.60 -4.83
C ILE A 117 10.92 -4.56 -5.50
N ILE A 118 10.72 -4.67 -6.81
CA ILE A 118 9.85 -3.79 -7.58
C ILE A 118 8.41 -3.86 -7.06
N MET A 119 7.89 -5.07 -6.85
CA MET A 119 6.56 -5.32 -6.31
C MET A 119 6.39 -4.70 -4.92
N ARG A 120 7.35 -4.89 -4.02
CA ARG A 120 7.34 -4.30 -2.66
C ARG A 120 7.28 -2.78 -2.71
N ARG A 121 8.06 -2.13 -3.59
CA ARG A 121 8.04 -0.66 -3.75
C ARG A 121 6.66 -0.17 -4.16
N TYR A 122 6.00 -0.82 -5.13
CA TYR A 122 4.67 -0.39 -5.56
C TYR A 122 3.60 -0.62 -4.48
N TYR A 123 3.67 -1.73 -3.75
CA TYR A 123 2.79 -1.94 -2.60
C TYR A 123 2.96 -0.86 -1.54
N MET A 124 4.19 -0.51 -1.16
CA MET A 124 4.43 0.57 -0.19
C MET A 124 3.87 1.92 -0.66
N VAL A 125 3.99 2.26 -1.96
CA VAL A 125 3.41 3.50 -2.51
C VAL A 125 1.89 3.48 -2.43
N ILE A 126 1.26 2.38 -2.84
CA ILE A 126 -0.21 2.24 -2.79
C ILE A 126 -0.71 2.32 -1.34
N TRP A 127 -0.04 1.63 -0.41
CA TRP A 127 -0.45 1.64 0.99
C TRP A 127 -0.25 3.02 1.62
N SER A 128 0.82 3.74 1.29
CA SER A 128 1.05 5.12 1.74
C SER A 128 -0.02 6.08 1.20
N ALA A 129 -0.42 5.93 -0.07
CA ALA A 129 -1.49 6.74 -0.64
C ALA A 129 -2.85 6.45 0.03
N ALA A 130 -3.12 5.18 0.37
CA ALA A 130 -4.33 4.80 1.09
C ALA A 130 -4.36 5.38 2.51
N ASP A 131 -3.24 5.36 3.22
CA ASP A 131 -3.12 5.97 4.55
C ASP A 131 -3.28 7.50 4.50
N LEU A 132 -2.72 8.13 3.47
CA LEU A 132 -2.86 9.58 3.26
C LEU A 132 -4.33 10.00 3.03
N ILE A 133 -5.14 9.16 2.36
CA ILE A 133 -6.61 9.38 2.26
C ILE A 133 -7.26 9.43 3.65
N VAL A 134 -6.89 8.50 4.55
CA VAL A 134 -7.43 8.45 5.92
C VAL A 134 -6.98 9.66 6.73
N ILE A 135 -5.71 10.05 6.62
CA ILE A 135 -5.16 11.23 7.30
C ILE A 135 -5.87 12.51 6.85
N ILE A 136 -6.12 12.67 5.54
CA ILE A 136 -6.91 13.81 5.02
C ILE A 136 -8.29 13.84 5.65
N GLY A 137 -8.96 12.69 5.72
CA GLY A 137 -10.26 12.58 6.37
C GLY A 137 -10.21 12.95 7.85
N PHE A 138 -9.14 12.54 8.55
CA PHE A 138 -8.95 12.86 9.96
C PHE A 138 -8.75 14.36 10.17
N ILE A 139 -7.89 15.01 9.36
CA ILE A 139 -7.70 16.46 9.38
C ILE A 139 -9.02 17.17 9.10
N GLN A 140 -9.78 16.72 8.10
CA GLN A 140 -11.09 17.30 7.80
C GLN A 140 -12.04 17.17 9.00
N TYR A 141 -12.03 16.03 9.69
CA TYR A 141 -12.82 15.83 10.90
C TYR A 141 -12.41 16.78 12.02
N ILE A 142 -11.12 16.98 12.29
CA ILE A 142 -10.66 17.96 13.28
C ILE A 142 -11.13 19.39 12.93
N LEU A 143 -11.10 19.77 11.65
CA LEU A 143 -11.49 21.11 11.20
C LEU A 143 -13.01 21.35 11.18
N THR A 144 -13.78 20.33 10.81
CA THR A 144 -15.22 20.46 10.55
C THR A 144 -16.09 19.85 11.64
N THR A 145 -15.50 19.07 12.54
CA THR A 145 -16.16 18.23 13.56
C THR A 145 -17.14 17.19 13.01
N THR A 146 -17.12 16.95 11.69
CA THR A 146 -18.06 16.04 11.02
C THR A 146 -17.50 14.62 10.97
N PHE A 147 -17.87 13.78 11.94
CA PHE A 147 -17.39 12.39 12.03
C PHE A 147 -17.79 11.54 10.81
N SER A 148 -18.98 11.76 10.25
CA SER A 148 -19.45 11.05 9.05
C SER A 148 -18.55 11.27 7.84
N SER A 149 -17.99 12.47 7.66
CA SER A 149 -17.03 12.75 6.59
C SER A 149 -15.76 11.92 6.76
N PHE A 150 -15.21 11.85 7.98
CA PHE A 150 -14.04 11.01 8.25
C PHE A 150 -14.32 9.53 7.98
N LEU A 151 -15.49 9.00 8.35
CA LEU A 151 -15.85 7.61 8.06
C LEU A 151 -15.83 7.29 6.56
N ILE A 152 -16.24 8.23 5.69
CA ILE A 152 -16.18 8.05 4.23
C ILE A 152 -14.71 7.88 3.79
N TYR A 153 -13.82 8.76 4.23
CA TYR A 153 -12.39 8.68 3.91
C TYR A 153 -11.73 7.44 4.49
N ALA A 154 -12.03 7.10 5.74
CA ALA A 154 -11.55 5.88 6.38
C ALA A 154 -11.97 4.63 5.60
N THR A 155 -13.23 4.57 5.17
CA THR A 155 -13.75 3.47 4.36
C THR A 155 -13.07 3.39 3.00
N MET A 156 -12.82 4.52 2.34
CA MET A 156 -12.06 4.58 1.08
C MET A 156 -10.61 4.11 1.25
N GLY A 157 -9.93 4.53 2.32
CA GLY A 157 -8.58 4.08 2.65
C GLY A 157 -8.53 2.57 2.91
N ILE A 158 -9.43 2.05 3.74
CA ILE A 158 -9.54 0.61 4.02
C ILE A 158 -9.83 -0.19 2.75
N PHE A 159 -10.79 0.26 1.93
CA PHE A 159 -11.14 -0.39 0.67
C PHE A 159 -9.92 -0.47 -0.26
N SER A 160 -9.16 0.63 -0.37
CA SER A 160 -7.90 0.65 -1.12
C SER A 160 -6.88 -0.35 -0.58
N LEU A 161 -6.71 -0.44 0.74
CA LEU A 161 -5.79 -1.40 1.37
C LEU A 161 -6.22 -2.85 1.13
N ILE A 162 -7.52 -3.17 1.24
CA ILE A 162 -8.08 -4.51 1.02
C ILE A 162 -7.85 -4.96 -0.43
N ILE A 163 -8.16 -4.08 -1.38
CA ILE A 163 -7.97 -4.37 -2.81
C ILE A 163 -6.51 -4.59 -3.16
N ASN A 164 -5.59 -4.03 -2.38
CA ASN A 164 -4.15 -4.12 -2.56
C ASN A 164 -3.46 -4.96 -1.48
N TYR A 165 -4.17 -5.97 -0.96
CA TYR A 165 -3.59 -6.99 -0.10
C TYR A 165 -2.44 -7.71 -0.85
N PRO A 166 -1.25 -7.87 -0.22
CA PRO A 166 -0.15 -8.59 -0.83
C PRO A 166 -0.55 -10.07 -0.96
N ARG A 167 -0.79 -10.56 -2.19
CA ARG A 167 -1.20 -11.96 -2.44
C ARG A 167 0.00 -12.83 -2.80
N PHE A 168 0.12 -13.99 -2.16
CA PHE A 168 1.18 -14.95 -2.45
C PHE A 168 1.10 -15.51 -3.88
N THR A 169 -0.12 -15.67 -4.41
CA THR A 169 -0.37 -16.15 -5.78
C THR A 169 0.33 -15.32 -6.86
N ILE A 170 0.52 -14.01 -6.64
CA ILE A 170 1.25 -13.16 -7.60
C ILE A 170 2.72 -13.58 -7.67
N ILE A 171 3.31 -13.92 -6.52
CA ILE A 171 4.70 -14.38 -6.40
C ILE A 171 4.86 -15.77 -7.03
N GLU A 172 3.91 -16.68 -6.81
CA GLU A 172 3.92 -18.00 -7.44
C GLU A 172 3.81 -17.89 -8.97
N ASN A 173 2.88 -17.07 -9.48
CA ASN A 173 2.71 -16.85 -10.91
C ASN A 173 3.94 -16.20 -11.56
N LEU A 174 4.65 -15.35 -10.82
CA LEU A 174 5.93 -14.78 -11.25
C LEU A 174 7.00 -15.86 -11.38
N TYR A 175 7.06 -16.78 -10.41
CA TYR A 175 8.02 -17.89 -10.45
C TYR A 175 7.77 -18.82 -11.64
N TYR A 176 6.54 -19.28 -11.84
CA TYR A 176 6.22 -20.18 -12.96
C TYR A 176 6.53 -19.56 -14.32
N LYS A 177 6.25 -18.27 -14.52
CA LYS A 177 6.57 -17.57 -15.78
C LYS A 177 8.05 -17.29 -16.01
N LEU A 178 8.89 -17.39 -14.97
CA LEU A 178 10.34 -17.25 -15.10
C LEU A 178 11.03 -18.60 -15.35
N ALA A 179 10.33 -19.71 -15.06
CA ALA A 179 10.81 -21.08 -15.24
C ALA A 179 10.34 -21.73 -16.56
N GLU A 180 9.42 -21.07 -17.28
CA GLU A 180 9.07 -21.33 -18.69
C GLU A 180 10.09 -20.66 -19.62
#